data_AF-A0A6C0J2S6-F1
#
_entry.id   AF-A0A6C0J2S6-F1
#
_cell.length_a   1.000
_cell.length_b   1.000
_cell.length_c   1.000
_cell.angle_alpha   90.00
_cell.angle_beta   90.00
_cell.angle_gamma   90.00
#
_symmetry.space_group_name_H-M   'P 1'
#
loop_
_entity.id
_entity.type
_entity.pdbx_description
1 polymer ?
#
loop_
_entity_poly.entity_id
_entity_poly.type
_entity_poly.pdbx_seq_one_letter_code
_entity_poly.pdbx_strand_id
1 'polypeptide(L)'
;MDPDKNLNLPVLIYGAKEKCPACHYFEPEWEELSRQLQGQVRLVKFTCNSQKPPPAPLKKYFTWFPSIILAGPKSYFRCFTHDDQVNEDEFSDDYVIKAQKFNAKETPQGYEFAGQPNTAKNVIDWLKKTAPSVWYYDEPTPPRRYAQAFNSL
;
A
#
# COMPACT_ATOMS: atom_id res chain seq x y z
N MET A 1 15.41 -12.51 -8.37
CA MET A 1 15.46 -11.25 -7.60
C MET A 1 15.45 -11.64 -6.14
N ASP A 2 16.36 -11.13 -5.34
CA ASP A 2 16.42 -11.44 -3.91
C ASP A 2 15.21 -10.78 -3.22
N PRO A 3 14.25 -11.55 -2.67
CA PRO A 3 13.03 -10.99 -2.06
C PRO A 3 13.34 -10.07 -0.88
N ASP A 4 14.48 -10.26 -0.21
CA ASP A 4 14.87 -9.49 0.97
C ASP A 4 15.37 -8.08 0.60
N LYS A 5 15.84 -7.86 -0.64
CA LYS A 5 16.31 -6.54 -1.09
C LYS A 5 15.21 -5.48 -1.18
N ASN A 6 13.94 -5.91 -1.24
CA ASN A 6 12.80 -5.01 -1.35
C ASN A 6 12.10 -4.77 -0.01
N LEU A 7 12.59 -5.36 1.09
CA LEU A 7 12.02 -5.19 2.42
C LEU A 7 12.12 -3.75 2.93
N ASN A 8 13.09 -2.98 2.44
CA ASN A 8 13.34 -1.59 2.83
C ASN A 8 12.83 -0.59 1.80
N LEU A 9 11.91 -0.98 0.91
CA LEU A 9 11.26 -0.07 -0.03
C LEU A 9 9.88 0.32 0.50
N PRO A 10 9.40 1.55 0.23
CA PRO A 10 8.03 1.90 0.57
C PRO A 10 7.10 1.05 -0.29
N VAL A 11 5.92 0.73 0.25
CA VAL A 11 4.97 -0.18 -0.39
C VAL A 11 3.82 0.64 -0.98
N LEU A 12 3.74 0.67 -2.31
CA LEU A 12 2.61 1.22 -3.04
C LEU A 12 1.56 0.11 -3.21
N ILE A 13 0.38 0.33 -2.64
CA ILE A 13 -0.69 -0.66 -2.54
C ILE A 13 -1.86 -0.21 -3.41
N TYR A 14 -2.29 -1.09 -4.31
CA TYR A 14 -3.49 -0.95 -5.12
C TYR A 14 -4.61 -1.86 -4.61
N GLY A 15 -5.63 -1.25 -4.00
CA GLY A 15 -6.90 -1.90 -3.72
C GLY A 15 -7.80 -1.84 -4.96
N ALA A 16 -8.14 -3.00 -5.51
CA ALA A 16 -9.07 -3.19 -6.62
C ALA A 16 -10.30 -3.95 -6.15
N LYS A 17 -11.41 -3.83 -6.90
CA LYS A 17 -12.61 -4.65 -6.69
C LYS A 17 -13.01 -5.34 -7.99
N GLU A 18 -13.45 -6.59 -7.90
CA GLU A 18 -13.98 -7.31 -9.07
C GLU A 18 -15.18 -6.56 -9.67
N LYS A 19 -15.27 -6.53 -11.01
CA LYS A 19 -16.33 -5.84 -11.77
C LYS A 19 -16.45 -4.33 -11.45
N CYS A 20 -15.33 -3.69 -11.10
CA CYS A 20 -15.23 -2.25 -10.90
C CYS A 20 -14.74 -1.57 -12.19
N PRO A 21 -15.58 -0.78 -12.90
CA PRO A 21 -15.16 -0.11 -14.14
C PRO A 21 -13.97 0.83 -13.94
N ALA A 22 -13.99 1.66 -12.88
CA ALA A 22 -12.89 2.57 -12.56
C ALA A 22 -11.57 1.84 -12.27
N CYS A 23 -11.64 0.63 -11.71
CA CYS A 23 -10.48 -0.21 -11.47
C CYS A 23 -9.95 -0.75 -12.80
N HIS A 24 -10.83 -1.20 -13.69
CA HIS A 24 -10.45 -1.66 -15.03
C HIS A 24 -9.74 -0.57 -15.84
N TYR A 25 -10.23 0.68 -15.77
CA TYR A 25 -9.55 1.82 -16.40
C TYR A 25 -8.17 2.14 -15.80
N PHE A 26 -7.94 1.80 -14.53
CA PHE A 26 -6.66 2.05 -13.85
C PHE A 26 -5.64 0.92 -14.04
N GLU A 27 -6.05 -0.29 -14.47
CA GLU A 27 -5.12 -1.41 -14.66
C GLU A 27 -3.92 -1.07 -15.57
N PRO A 28 -4.09 -0.43 -16.75
CA PRO A 28 -2.95 -0.08 -17.60
C PRO A 28 -1.99 0.92 -16.93
N GLU A 29 -2.53 1.83 -16.13
CA GLU A 29 -1.73 2.79 -15.36
C GLU A 29 -0.94 2.09 -14.25
N TRP A 30 -1.51 1.05 -13.63
CA TRP A 30 -0.82 0.22 -12.63
C TRP A 30 0.33 -0.61 -13.23
N GLU A 31 0.13 -1.15 -14.43
CA GLU A 31 1.19 -1.83 -15.18
C GLU A 31 2.33 -0.85 -15.51
N GLU A 32 1.99 0.37 -15.94
CA GLU A 32 2.98 1.40 -16.22
C GLU A 32 3.74 1.86 -14.96
N LEU A 33 3.06 1.96 -13.81
CA LEU A 33 3.70 2.21 -12.51
C LEU A 33 4.70 1.09 -12.16
N SER A 34 4.31 -0.16 -12.38
CA SER A 34 5.16 -1.33 -12.12
C SER A 34 6.46 -1.28 -12.91
N ARG A 35 6.37 -0.82 -14.17
CA ARG A 35 7.53 -0.64 -15.06
C ARG A 35 8.40 0.54 -14.66
N GLN A 36 7.80 1.70 -14.40
CA GLN A 36 8.55 2.94 -14.11
C GLN A 36 9.20 2.97 -12.72
N LEU A 37 8.60 2.28 -11.73
CA LEU A 37 9.03 2.34 -10.33
C LEU A 37 9.76 1.07 -9.86
N GLN A 38 10.15 0.21 -10.78
CA GLN A 38 10.90 -1.01 -10.47
C GLN A 38 12.15 -0.69 -9.64
N GLY A 39 12.28 -1.35 -8.48
CA GLY A 39 13.40 -1.16 -7.54
C GLY A 39 13.38 0.14 -6.74
N GLN A 40 12.38 1.01 -6.94
CA GLN A 40 12.19 2.23 -6.15
C GLN A 40 11.11 2.07 -5.09
N VAL A 41 10.07 1.29 -5.40
CA VAL A 41 8.96 0.98 -4.50
C VAL A 41 8.56 -0.48 -4.68
N ARG A 42 7.99 -1.09 -3.65
CA ARG A 42 7.31 -2.39 -3.78
C ARG A 42 5.87 -2.13 -4.22
N LEU A 43 5.42 -2.77 -5.29
CA LEU A 43 4.02 -2.68 -5.74
C LEU A 43 3.25 -3.92 -5.31
N VAL A 44 2.11 -3.70 -4.67
CA VAL A 44 1.22 -4.77 -4.19
C VAL A 44 -0.20 -4.50 -4.64
N LYS A 45 -0.90 -5.54 -5.11
CA LYS A 45 -2.30 -5.44 -5.52
C LYS A 45 -3.19 -6.39 -4.72
N PHE A 46 -4.27 -5.86 -4.18
CA PHE A 46 -5.33 -6.63 -3.54
C PHE A 46 -6.63 -6.50 -4.34
N THR A 47 -7.06 -7.58 -4.98
CA THR A 47 -8.36 -7.66 -5.65
C THR A 47 -9.41 -8.21 -4.69
N CYS A 48 -10.38 -7.36 -4.33
CA CYS A 48 -11.46 -7.68 -3.41
C CYS A 48 -12.72 -8.14 -4.16
N ASN A 49 -13.50 -9.01 -3.54
CA ASN A 49 -14.85 -9.36 -3.96
C ASN A 49 -15.70 -9.73 -2.73
N SER A 50 -16.90 -10.28 -2.95
CA SER A 50 -17.82 -10.64 -1.87
C SER A 50 -17.31 -11.76 -0.96
N GLN A 51 -16.43 -12.63 -1.44
CA GLN A 51 -15.83 -13.72 -0.66
C GLN A 51 -14.46 -13.34 -0.08
N LYS A 52 -13.76 -12.40 -0.73
CA LYS A 52 -12.45 -11.89 -0.34
C LYS A 52 -12.56 -10.38 -0.05
N PRO A 53 -13.00 -9.99 1.16
CA PRO A 53 -13.07 -8.58 1.54
C PRO A 53 -11.66 -7.96 1.67
N PRO A 54 -11.57 -6.63 1.82
CA PRO A 54 -10.31 -5.97 2.15
C PRO A 54 -9.65 -6.60 3.39
N PRO A 55 -8.31 -6.81 3.39
CA PRO A 55 -7.59 -7.22 4.58
C PRO A 55 -7.85 -6.25 5.74
N ALA A 56 -8.00 -6.77 6.96
CA ALA A 56 -8.35 -5.95 8.13
C ALA A 56 -7.43 -4.72 8.31
N PRO A 57 -6.09 -4.83 8.17
CA PRO A 57 -5.18 -3.68 8.31
C PRO A 57 -5.32 -2.60 7.24
N LEU A 58 -5.97 -2.93 6.12
CA LEU A 58 -6.20 -2.04 4.98
C LEU A 58 -7.66 -1.55 4.89
N LYS A 59 -8.55 -2.10 5.71
CA LYS A 59 -10.00 -1.91 5.59
C LYS A 59 -10.40 -0.44 5.60
N LYS A 60 -9.78 0.40 6.44
CA LYS A 60 -10.09 1.84 6.49
C LYS A 60 -9.77 2.57 5.19
N TYR A 61 -8.77 2.11 4.44
CA TYR A 61 -8.37 2.76 3.20
C TYR A 61 -9.20 2.27 2.01
N PHE A 62 -9.76 1.05 2.08
CA PHE A 62 -10.52 0.40 1.02
C PHE A 62 -12.04 0.73 1.08
N THR A 63 -12.38 1.92 1.56
CA THR A 63 -13.76 2.43 1.61
C THR A 63 -14.36 2.68 0.22
N TRP A 64 -13.51 2.76 -0.81
CA TRP A 64 -13.87 2.95 -2.21
C TRP A 64 -12.83 2.28 -3.13
N PHE A 65 -13.16 2.16 -4.42
CA PHE A 65 -12.28 1.51 -5.39
C PHE A 65 -12.21 2.31 -6.70
N PRO A 66 -11.03 2.40 -7.35
CA PRO A 66 -9.73 1.91 -6.89
C PRO A 66 -9.21 2.69 -5.67
N SER A 67 -8.36 2.07 -4.86
CA SER A 67 -7.64 2.73 -3.76
C SER A 67 -6.14 2.63 -3.99
N ILE A 68 -5.44 3.75 -3.89
CA ILE A 68 -3.99 3.83 -4.09
C ILE A 68 -3.37 4.40 -2.82
N ILE A 69 -2.51 3.63 -2.16
CA ILE A 69 -2.02 3.90 -0.81
C ILE A 69 -0.51 3.70 -0.78
N LEU A 70 0.21 4.52 -0.03
CA LEU A 70 1.64 4.38 0.21
C LEU A 70 1.89 4.12 1.69
N ALA A 71 2.50 2.98 2.00
CA ALA A 71 2.84 2.56 3.35
C ALA A 71 4.36 2.46 3.53
N GLY A 72 4.81 2.64 4.77
CA GLY A 72 6.18 2.31 5.13
C GLY A 72 6.34 0.78 5.17
N PRO A 73 7.53 0.26 4.84
CA PRO A 73 7.75 -1.18 4.81
C PRO A 73 7.53 -1.83 6.17
N LYS A 74 7.94 -1.22 7.28
CA LYS A 74 7.84 -1.87 8.59
C LYS A 74 6.38 -2.01 9.02
N SER A 75 5.56 -0.98 8.77
CA SER A 75 4.11 -1.04 9.00
C SER A 75 3.44 -2.09 8.10
N TYR A 76 3.85 -2.17 6.83
CA TYR A 76 3.34 -3.19 5.90
C TYR A 76 3.70 -4.62 6.37
N PHE A 77 4.98 -4.91 6.58
CA PHE A 77 5.46 -6.25 6.91
C PHE A 77 5.10 -6.72 8.33
N ARG A 78 4.58 -5.83 9.18
CA ARG A 78 3.92 -6.23 10.44
C ARG A 78 2.64 -7.01 10.18
N CYS A 79 1.93 -6.65 9.11
CA CYS A 79 0.63 -7.18 8.75
C CYS A 79 0.66 -8.20 7.62
N PHE A 80 1.72 -8.20 6.81
CA PHE A 80 1.79 -8.98 5.59
C PHE A 80 3.11 -9.74 5.47
N THR A 81 3.05 -10.92 4.86
CA THR A 81 4.22 -11.71 4.48
C THR A 81 4.86 -11.16 3.20
N HIS A 82 6.00 -11.73 2.81
CA HIS A 82 6.66 -11.43 1.53
C HIS A 82 5.82 -11.74 0.29
N ASP A 83 4.84 -12.63 0.42
CA ASP A 83 3.89 -13.01 -0.64
C ASP A 83 2.56 -12.26 -0.49
N ASP A 84 2.58 -11.15 0.26
CA ASP A 84 1.47 -10.23 0.47
C ASP A 84 0.23 -10.92 1.08
N GLN A 85 0.43 -12.01 1.82
CA GLN A 85 -0.61 -12.66 2.62
C GLN A 85 -0.68 -12.04 4.01
N VAL A 86 -1.87 -12.01 4.61
CA VAL A 86 -2.05 -11.50 5.97
C VAL A 86 -1.24 -12.36 6.95
N ASN A 87 -0.50 -11.71 7.84
CA ASN A 87 0.31 -12.35 8.86
C ASN A 87 -0.43 -12.39 10.20
N GLU A 88 -1.21 -13.43 10.44
CA GLU A 88 -2.06 -13.56 11.64
C GLU A 88 -1.27 -13.64 12.97
N ASP A 89 0.04 -13.86 12.91
CA ASP A 89 0.88 -14.08 14.11
C ASP A 89 1.38 -12.78 14.78
N GLU A 90 1.50 -11.66 14.04
CA GLU A 90 2.28 -10.48 14.48
C GLU A 90 1.48 -9.17 14.61
N PHE A 91 0.16 -9.19 14.35
CA PHE A 91 -0.68 -8.01 14.57
C PHE A 91 -2.05 -8.36 15.18
N SER A 92 -2.65 -7.41 15.89
CA SER A 92 -4.02 -7.50 16.40
C SER A 92 -5.00 -7.15 15.28
N ASP A 93 -6.17 -7.78 15.22
CA ASP A 93 -7.22 -7.47 14.23
C ASP A 93 -7.61 -5.97 14.13
N ASP A 94 -7.37 -5.21 15.19
CA ASP A 94 -7.64 -3.77 15.26
C ASP A 94 -6.49 -2.89 14.74
N TYR A 95 -5.33 -3.49 14.45
CA TYR A 95 -4.19 -2.75 13.93
C TYR A 95 -4.46 -2.31 12.50
N VAL A 96 -4.19 -1.03 12.24
CA VAL A 96 -4.31 -0.41 10.93
C VAL A 96 -2.95 0.07 10.50
N ILE A 97 -2.55 -0.28 9.27
CA ILE A 97 -1.25 0.16 8.77
C ILE A 97 -1.16 1.69 8.73
N LYS A 98 0.04 2.21 9.02
CA LYS A 98 0.37 3.63 8.89
C LYS A 98 0.68 3.90 7.42
N ALA A 99 -0.23 4.61 6.76
CA ALA A 99 -0.13 4.85 5.33
C ALA A 99 -0.83 6.15 4.92
N GLN A 100 -0.52 6.62 3.72
CA GLN A 100 -1.20 7.76 3.09
C GLN A 100 -1.92 7.35 1.83
N LYS A 101 -3.08 7.96 1.59
CA LYS A 101 -3.94 7.64 0.46
C LYS A 101 -3.83 8.74 -0.61
N PHE A 102 -3.69 8.34 -1.87
CA PHE A 102 -3.51 9.27 -2.99
C PHE A 102 -4.82 9.91 -3.40
N ASN A 103 -5.80 9.08 -3.76
CA ASN A 103 -7.02 9.56 -4.41
C ASN A 103 -8.08 10.08 -3.43
N ALA A 104 -7.82 9.98 -2.11
CA ALA A 104 -8.68 10.47 -1.05
C ALA A 104 -7.94 11.36 -0.08
N LYS A 105 -8.65 12.31 0.52
CA LYS A 105 -8.23 12.99 1.74
C LYS A 105 -9.05 12.50 2.93
N GLU A 106 -8.39 12.22 4.05
CA GLU A 106 -9.06 11.89 5.31
C GLU A 106 -9.67 13.15 5.93
N THR A 107 -10.91 13.05 6.39
CA THR A 107 -11.70 14.09 7.05
C THR A 107 -12.34 13.50 8.31
N PRO A 108 -12.82 14.35 9.25
CA PRO A 108 -13.56 13.84 10.42
C PRO A 108 -14.79 12.99 10.07
N GLN A 109 -15.32 13.14 8.85
CA GLN A 109 -16.47 12.41 8.32
C GLN A 109 -16.07 11.17 7.50
N GLY A 110 -14.78 10.90 7.30
CA GLY A 110 -14.27 9.75 6.55
C GLY A 110 -13.28 10.15 5.46
N TYR A 111 -13.57 9.82 4.21
CA TYR A 111 -12.69 10.09 3.07
C TYR A 111 -13.42 10.86 1.96
N GLU A 112 -12.79 11.91 1.46
CA GLU A 112 -13.30 12.73 0.35
C GLU A 112 -12.40 12.62 -0.89
N PHE A 113 -12.98 12.84 -2.07
CA PHE A 113 -12.23 12.86 -3.34
C PHE A 113 -11.13 13.91 -3.33
N ALA A 114 -9.89 13.48 -3.58
CA ALA A 114 -8.72 14.37 -3.60
C ALA A 114 -8.65 15.25 -4.87
N GLY A 115 -9.59 15.10 -5.82
CA GLY A 115 -9.67 15.96 -7.00
C GLY A 115 -8.69 15.59 -8.12
N GLN A 116 -8.02 14.44 -8.06
CA GLN A 116 -6.96 14.07 -9.01
C GLN A 116 -7.30 12.80 -9.81
N PRO A 117 -7.07 12.79 -11.13
CA PRO A 117 -7.20 11.58 -11.94
C PRO A 117 -6.20 10.50 -11.51
N ASN A 118 -6.63 9.23 -11.53
CA ASN A 118 -5.78 8.08 -11.29
C ASN A 118 -4.95 7.76 -12.55
N THR A 119 -3.87 8.50 -12.77
CA THR A 119 -2.88 8.21 -13.82
C THR A 119 -1.53 7.89 -13.19
N ALA A 120 -0.69 7.11 -13.88
CA ALA A 120 0.66 6.77 -13.43
C ALA A 120 1.46 8.04 -13.12
N LYS A 121 1.36 9.05 -13.99
CA LYS A 121 2.02 10.35 -13.79
C LYS A 121 1.60 11.00 -12.46
N ASN A 122 0.31 11.09 -12.20
CA ASN A 122 -0.17 11.76 -10.98
C ASN A 122 0.21 10.98 -9.71
N VAL A 123 0.16 9.64 -9.77
CA VAL A 123 0.60 8.78 -8.67
C VAL A 123 2.11 8.95 -8.41
N ILE A 124 2.94 9.01 -9.46
CA ILE A 124 4.38 9.25 -9.33
C ILE A 124 4.67 10.63 -8.73
N ASP A 125 4.00 11.67 -9.22
CA ASP A 125 4.18 13.04 -8.72
C ASP A 125 3.77 13.16 -7.24
N TRP A 126 2.71 12.47 -6.85
CA TRP A 126 2.30 12.36 -5.45
C TRP A 126 3.30 11.56 -4.62
N LEU A 127 3.78 10.43 -5.13
CA LEU A 127 4.71 9.55 -4.44
C LEU A 127 6.01 10.27 -4.10
N LYS A 128 6.57 11.04 -5.04
CA LYS A 128 7.79 11.84 -4.81
C LYS A 128 7.65 12.84 -3.66
N LYS A 129 6.46 13.43 -3.50
CA LYS A 129 6.15 14.37 -2.41
C LYS A 129 5.88 13.65 -1.09
N THR A 130 5.32 12.45 -1.16
CA THR A 130 4.75 11.75 -0.01
C THR A 130 5.72 10.78 0.64
N ALA A 131 6.58 10.11 -0.14
CA ALA A 131 7.49 9.08 0.35
C ALA A 131 8.34 9.53 1.55
N PRO A 132 8.92 10.74 1.60
CA PRO A 132 9.68 11.18 2.78
C PRO A 132 8.85 11.19 4.07
N SER A 133 7.57 11.54 3.99
CA SER A 133 6.68 11.57 5.15
C SER A 133 6.28 10.17 5.62
N VAL A 134 6.11 9.22 4.69
CA VAL A 134 5.73 7.84 5.03
C VAL A 134 6.87 7.15 5.79
N TRP A 135 8.12 7.44 5.46
CA TRP A 135 9.28 7.00 6.25
C TRP A 135 9.28 7.55 7.67
N TYR A 136 8.96 8.84 7.82
CA TYR A 136 8.92 9.50 9.12
C TYR A 136 7.84 8.91 10.04
N TYR A 137 6.69 8.53 9.47
CA TYR A 137 5.57 7.96 10.22
C TYR A 137 5.53 6.43 10.23
N ASP A 138 6.55 5.74 9.72
CA ASP A 138 6.59 4.27 9.73
C ASP A 138 6.73 3.72 11.16
N GLU A 139 6.67 2.40 11.31
CA GLU A 139 6.94 1.77 12.59
C GLU A 139 8.39 1.98 13.03
N PRO A 140 8.65 2.33 14.30
CA PRO A 140 10.01 2.52 14.80
C PRO A 140 10.78 1.18 14.79
N THR A 141 10.10 0.10 15.19
CA THR A 141 10.66 -1.24 15.29
C THR A 141 10.21 -2.11 14.11
N PRO A 142 11.14 -2.83 13.45
CA PRO A 142 10.77 -3.79 12.42
C PRO A 142 9.97 -4.97 13.01
N PRO A 143 9.17 -5.68 12.19
CA PRO A 143 8.51 -6.92 12.58
C PRO A 143 9.53 -7.97 13.03
N ARG A 144 9.15 -8.85 13.97
CA ARG A 144 10.11 -9.75 14.63
C ARG A 144 10.74 -10.71 13.62
N ARG A 145 9.93 -11.26 12.72
CA ARG A 145 10.38 -12.16 11.65
C ARG A 145 11.37 -11.51 10.68
N TYR A 146 11.39 -10.18 10.57
CA TYR A 146 12.22 -9.45 9.60
C TYR A 146 13.29 -8.56 10.23
N ALA A 147 13.43 -8.57 11.56
CA ALA A 147 14.34 -7.68 12.27
C ALA A 147 15.79 -7.75 11.76
N GLN A 148 16.29 -8.94 11.40
CA GLN A 148 17.64 -9.09 10.86
C GLN A 148 17.80 -8.43 9.50
N ALA A 149 16.83 -8.60 8.59
CA ALA A 149 16.88 -8.02 7.25
C ALA A 149 16.78 -6.49 7.25
N PHE A 150 15.98 -5.91 8.15
CA PHE A 150 15.89 -4.45 8.32
C PHE A 150 17.14 -3.82 8.95
N ASN A 151 17.89 -4.57 9.78
CA ASN A 151 19.08 -4.06 10.48
C ASN A 151 20.39 -4.28 9.71
N SER A 152 20.35 -4.91 8.54
CA SER A 152 21.54 -5.28 7.76
C SER A 152 21.90 -4.28 6.64
N LEU A 153 21.29 -3.09 6.65
CA LEU A 153 21.59 -1.97 5.73
C LEU A 153 22.21 -0.80 6.49
#